data_AF-D2MMS3-F1
#
_entry.id   AF-D2MMS3-F1
#
_cell.length_a   1.000
_cell.length_b   1.000
_cell.length_c   1.000
_cell.angle_alpha   90.00
_cell.angle_beta   90.00
_cell.angle_gamma   90.00
#
_symmetry.space_group_name_H-M   'P 1'
#
loop_
_entity.id
_entity.type
_entity.pdbx_description
1 polymer ?
#
loop_
_entity_poly.entity_id
_entity_poly.type
_entity_poly.pdbx_seq_one_letter_code
_entity_poly.pdbx_strand_id
1 'polypeptide(L)'
;MFKIYGSTMCPDCVACKQNFDRYGVEYEFLDITASLKTLKEFLILRDQEAVFNHLKAIHDIGLPALVREDGSVFTDWESYLQEMGKEVIWENTGHACSLDHRGC
;
A
#
# COMPACT_ATOMS: atom_id res chain seq x y z
N MET A 1 -15.59 1.68 2.41
CA MET A 1 -14.42 2.53 2.16
C MET A 1 -13.16 1.86 2.69
N PHE A 2 -12.14 1.71 1.84
CA PHE A 2 -10.84 1.19 2.28
C PHE A 2 -10.10 2.22 3.13
N LYS A 3 -9.16 1.77 3.97
CA LYS A 3 -8.08 2.61 4.50
C LYS A 3 -6.78 2.17 3.85
N ILE A 4 -5.99 3.12 3.35
CA ILE A 4 -4.70 2.84 2.72
C ILE A 4 -3.61 3.49 3.56
N TYR A 5 -2.80 2.70 4.24
CA TYR A 5 -1.55 3.18 4.80
C TYR A 5 -0.52 3.25 3.67
N GLY A 6 0.11 4.41 3.52
CA GLY A 6 1.06 4.65 2.44
C GLY A 6 1.94 5.85 2.70
N SER A 7 2.69 6.25 1.68
CA SER A 7 3.41 7.52 1.66
C SER A 7 3.35 8.11 0.26
N THR A 8 3.22 9.44 0.18
CA THR A 8 3.38 10.16 -1.09
C THR A 8 4.81 10.10 -1.65
N MET A 9 5.78 9.63 -0.86
CA MET A 9 7.15 9.37 -1.29
C MET A 9 7.34 7.98 -1.91
N CYS A 10 6.33 7.10 -1.84
CA CYS A 10 6.40 5.74 -2.37
C CYS A 10 5.74 5.68 -3.76
N PRO A 11 6.49 5.34 -4.83
CA PRO A 11 5.96 5.18 -6.19
C PRO A 11 4.75 4.25 -6.28
N ASP A 12 4.80 3.14 -5.56
CA ASP A 12 3.74 2.13 -5.55
C ASP A 12 2.46 2.65 -4.88
N CYS A 13 2.60 3.39 -3.77
CA CYS A 13 1.47 4.09 -3.14
C CYS A 13 0.84 5.13 -4.08
N VAL A 14 1.66 5.86 -4.84
CA VAL A 14 1.18 6.83 -5.83
C VAL A 14 0.43 6.12 -6.96
N ALA A 15 0.97 5.02 -7.48
CA ALA A 15 0.32 4.20 -8.50
C ALA A 15 -1.04 3.67 -8.04
N CYS A 16 -1.08 3.08 -6.84
CA CYS A 16 -2.29 2.56 -6.22
C CYS A 16 -3.38 3.63 -6.13
N LYS A 17 -3.05 4.81 -5.59
CA LYS A 17 -3.98 5.95 -5.52
C LYS A 17 -4.52 6.36 -6.88
N GLN A 18 -3.64 6.55 -7.87
CA GLN A 18 -4.04 6.98 -9.20
C GLN A 18 -5.00 5.98 -9.86
N ASN A 19 -4.75 4.68 -9.73
CA ASN A 19 -5.64 3.66 -10.25
C ASN A 19 -6.97 3.63 -9.50
N PHE A 20 -6.96 3.74 -8.16
CA PHE A 20 -8.17 3.76 -7.36
C PHE A 20 -9.03 4.98 -7.69
N ASP A 21 -8.42 6.16 -7.80
CA ASP A 21 -9.08 7.40 -8.21
C ASP A 21 -9.70 7.26 -9.61
N ARG A 22 -8.94 6.69 -10.56
CA ARG A 22 -9.39 6.46 -11.94
C ARG A 22 -10.61 5.54 -12.01
N TYR A 23 -10.64 4.50 -11.20
CA TYR A 23 -11.73 3.52 -11.20
C TYR A 23 -12.84 3.81 -10.19
N GLY A 24 -12.76 4.94 -9.47
CA GLY A 24 -13.77 5.35 -8.49
C GLY A 24 -13.83 4.45 -7.27
N VAL A 25 -12.71 3.83 -6.88
CA VAL A 25 -12.61 3.07 -5.63
C VAL A 25 -12.43 4.04 -4.47
N GLU A 26 -13.35 4.05 -3.51
CA GLU A 26 -13.28 4.97 -2.37
C GLU A 26 -12.33 4.49 -1.28
N TYR A 27 -11.44 5.39 -0.84
CA TYR A 27 -10.48 5.12 0.23
C TYR A 27 -10.17 6.37 1.08
N GLU A 28 -9.73 6.13 2.32
CA GLU A 28 -9.04 7.10 3.16
C GLU A 28 -7.54 6.84 3.07
N PHE A 29 -6.75 7.84 2.65
CA PHE A 29 -5.28 7.73 2.60
C PHE A 29 -4.64 8.20 3.89
N LEU A 30 -3.89 7.31 4.53
CA LEU A 30 -3.20 7.52 5.79
C LEU A 30 -1.69 7.58 5.52
N ASP A 31 -1.16 8.80 5.38
CA ASP A 31 0.26 9.02 5.08
C ASP A 31 1.12 8.81 6.34
N ILE A 32 1.91 7.73 6.36
CA ILE A 32 2.77 7.38 7.49
C ILE A 32 3.97 8.33 7.65
N THR A 33 4.31 9.10 6.61
CA THR A 33 5.41 10.08 6.65
C THR A 33 4.96 11.45 7.17
N ALA A 34 3.66 11.70 7.20
CA ALA A 34 3.09 12.95 7.68
C ALA A 34 2.80 12.96 9.19
N SER A 35 2.75 11.79 9.85
CA SER A 35 2.27 11.68 11.23
C SER A 35 2.87 10.48 11.97
N LEU A 36 3.52 10.72 13.11
CA LEU A 36 4.02 9.65 13.99
C LEU A 36 2.90 8.78 14.56
N LYS A 37 1.70 9.35 14.75
CA LYS A 37 0.53 8.58 15.19
C LYS A 37 0.15 7.56 14.14
N THR A 38 0.06 7.98 12.88
CA THR A 38 -0.29 7.14 11.73
C THR A 38 0.79 6.10 11.47
N LEU A 39 2.07 6.48 11.58
CA LEU A 39 3.19 5.54 11.55
C LEU A 39 3.06 4.47 12.64
N LYS A 40 2.74 4.86 13.88
CA LYS A 40 2.57 3.90 14.98
C LYS A 40 1.40 2.95 14.73
N GLU A 41 0.28 3.45 14.21
CA GLU A 41 -0.88 2.63 13.83
C GLU A 41 -0.49 1.60 12.75
N PHE A 42 0.24 2.04 11.72
CA PHE A 42 0.75 1.15 10.68
C PHE A 42 1.73 0.09 11.23
N LEU A 43 2.67 0.47 12.11
CA LEU A 43 3.62 -0.48 12.68
C LEU A 43 2.94 -1.57 13.51
N ILE A 44 1.90 -1.22 14.29
CA ILE A 44 1.09 -2.20 15.02
C ILE A 44 0.43 -3.18 14.04
N LEU A 45 -0.18 -2.68 12.96
CA LEU A 45 -0.80 -3.50 11.94
C LEU A 45 0.22 -4.43 11.25
N ARG A 46 1.36 -3.88 10.81
CA ARG A 46 2.44 -4.59 10.13
C ARG A 46 3.06 -5.69 10.98
N ASP A 47 3.21 -5.45 12.28
CA ASP A 47 3.85 -6.39 13.17
C ASP A 47 2.93 -7.56 13.55
N GLN A 48 1.61 -7.36 13.50
CA GLN A 48 0.60 -8.34 13.92
C GLN A 48 -0.02 -9.15 12.77
N GLU A 49 -0.24 -8.54 11.60
CA GLU A 49 -0.95 -9.19 10.51
C GLU A 49 -0.05 -10.12 9.67
N ALA A 50 -0.55 -11.33 9.39
CA ALA A 50 0.23 -12.38 8.72
C ALA A 50 0.62 -12.03 7.28
N VAL A 51 -0.15 -11.16 6.61
CA VAL A 51 0.14 -10.71 5.23
C VAL A 51 1.52 -10.05 5.12
N PHE A 52 2.03 -9.46 6.20
CA PHE A 52 3.34 -8.81 6.22
C PHE A 52 4.51 -9.75 6.49
N ASN A 53 4.28 -11.04 6.78
CA ASN A 53 5.36 -11.95 7.16
C ASN A 53 6.43 -12.08 6.06
N HIS A 54 6.01 -12.23 4.81
CA HIS A 54 6.95 -12.31 3.68
C HIS A 54 7.66 -10.96 3.46
N LEU A 55 6.92 -9.86 3.48
CA LEU A 55 7.45 -8.50 3.29
C LEU A 55 8.51 -8.16 4.34
N LYS A 56 8.26 -8.47 5.62
CA LYS A 56 9.24 -8.34 6.70
C LYS A 56 10.47 -9.21 6.48
N ALA A 57 10.32 -10.42 5.94
CA ALA A 57 11.43 -11.33 5.68
C ALA A 57 12.38 -10.82 4.58
N ILE A 58 11.88 -9.99 3.67
CA ILE A 58 12.69 -9.34 2.61
C ILE A 58 13.03 -7.88 2.92
N HIS A 59 12.78 -7.42 4.16
CA HIS A 59 13.01 -6.04 4.61
C HIS A 59 12.17 -4.97 3.90
N ASP A 60 11.09 -5.37 3.24
CA ASP A 60 10.13 -4.46 2.62
C ASP A 60 9.34 -3.71 3.72
N ILE A 61 9.03 -2.43 3.46
CA ILE A 61 8.25 -1.58 4.35
C ILE A 61 6.81 -2.11 4.44
N GLY A 62 6.27 -2.65 3.34
CA GLY A 62 4.92 -3.18 3.23
C GLY A 62 3.87 -2.14 2.92
N LEU A 63 4.18 -1.20 2.01
CA LEU A 63 3.25 -0.19 1.51
C LEU A 63 3.03 -0.37 0.01
N PRO A 64 1.82 -0.06 -0.51
CA PRO A 64 0.63 0.32 0.23
C PRO A 64 0.02 -0.86 1.00
N ALA A 65 -0.54 -0.58 2.18
CA ALA A 65 -1.31 -1.55 2.96
C ALA A 65 -2.79 -1.14 2.99
N LEU A 66 -3.63 -1.98 2.42
CA LEU A 66 -5.06 -1.74 2.23
C LEU A 66 -5.86 -2.52 3.25
N VAL A 67 -6.65 -1.81 4.06
CA VAL A 67 -7.53 -2.36 5.09
C VAL A 67 -8.97 -2.26 4.62
N ARG A 68 -9.65 -3.41 4.60
CA ARG A 68 -11.08 -3.52 4.29
C ARG A 68 -11.93 -3.08 5.48
N GLU A 69 -13.23 -2.90 5.26
CA GLU A 69 -14.16 -2.56 6.35
C GLU A 69 -14.28 -3.64 7.43
N ASP A 70 -14.08 -4.91 7.06
CA ASP A 70 -14.06 -6.05 7.99
C ASP A 70 -12.75 -6.18 8.77
N GLY A 71 -11.78 -5.28 8.53
CA GLY A 71 -10.47 -5.27 9.17
C GLY A 71 -9.42 -6.14 8.50
N SER A 72 -9.78 -6.93 7.48
CA SER A 72 -8.78 -7.71 6.73
C SER A 72 -7.83 -6.80 5.95
N VAL A 73 -6.57 -7.23 5.83
CA VAL A 73 -5.50 -6.45 5.21
C VAL A 73 -4.92 -7.18 4.02
N PHE A 74 -4.66 -6.45 2.94
CA PHE A 74 -3.91 -6.92 1.79
C PHE A 74 -2.95 -5.83 1.28
N THR A 75 -1.89 -6.24 0.60
CA THR A 75 -0.86 -5.34 0.06
C THR A 75 -0.77 -5.40 -1.46
N ASP A 76 -1.29 -6.46 -2.08
CA ASP A 76 -1.33 -6.64 -3.53
C ASP A 76 -2.58 -5.97 -4.12
N TRP A 77 -2.47 -4.66 -4.36
CA TRP A 77 -3.55 -3.86 -4.95
C TRP A 77 -3.69 -4.09 -6.46
N GLU A 78 -2.62 -4.54 -7.12
CA GLU A 78 -2.62 -4.84 -8.55
C GLU A 78 -3.55 -6.02 -8.84
N SER A 79 -3.36 -7.14 -8.12
CA SER A 79 -4.23 -8.31 -8.25
C SER A 79 -5.69 -7.97 -7.91
N TYR A 80 -5.92 -7.15 -6.88
CA TYR A 80 -7.27 -6.70 -6.53
C TYR A 80 -7.98 -5.98 -7.70
N LEU A 81 -7.28 -5.09 -8.40
CA LEU A 81 -7.83 -4.40 -9.57
C LEU A 81 -8.04 -5.35 -10.76
N GLN A 82 -7.09 -6.26 -11.00
CA GLN A 82 -7.21 -7.27 -12.06
C GLN A 82 -8.40 -8.20 -11.85
N GLU A 83 -8.65 -8.62 -10.61
CA GLU A 83 -9.83 -9.42 -10.22
C GLU A 83 -11.15 -8.66 -10.46
N MET A 84 -11.12 -7.33 -10.37
CA MET A 84 -12.25 -6.45 -10.76
C MET A 84 -12.35 -6.21 -12.27
N GLY A 85 -11.51 -6.85 -13.08
CA GLY A 85 -11.44 -6.66 -14.53
C GLY A 85 -10.89 -5.29 -14.93
N LYS A 86 -10.04 -4.68 -14.09
CA LYS A 86 -9.41 -3.38 -14.34
C LYS A 86 -7.96 -3.56 -14.74
N GLU A 87 -7.50 -2.72 -15.67
CA GLU A 87 -6.10 -2.67 -16.07
C GLU A 87 -5.29 -1.88 -15.03
N VAL A 88 -4.11 -2.38 -14.69
CA VAL A 88 -3.18 -1.71 -13.78
C VAL A 88 -2.27 -0.78 -14.59
N ILE A 89 -2.25 0.49 -14.22
CA ILE A 89 -1.52 1.54 -14.94
C ILE A 89 -0.41 2.09 -14.04
N TRP A 90 0.82 2.12 -14.57
CA TRP A 90 2.01 2.68 -13.90
C TRP A 90 2.47 3.95 -14.62
N GLU A 91 2.00 5.12 -14.19
CA GLU A 91 2.35 6.41 -14.80
C GLU A 91 3.42 7.16 -13.99
N ASN A 92 4.66 7.24 -14.52
CA ASN A 92 5.75 8.12 -14.05
C ASN A 92 5.91 8.18 -12.52
N THR A 93 5.95 7.03 -11.84
CA THR A 93 5.82 6.97 -10.38
C THR A 93 7.11 7.22 -9.60
N GLY A 94 8.25 7.47 -10.26
CA GLY A 94 9.53 7.72 -9.59
C GLY A 94 10.29 6.43 -9.24
N HIS A 95 11.37 6.54 -8.46
CA HIS A 95 12.21 5.39 -8.08
C HIS A 95 11.74 4.77 -6.76
N ALA A 96 11.76 3.44 -6.70
CA ALA A 96 11.41 2.66 -5.50
C ALA A 96 12.37 2.96 -4.34
N CYS A 97 11.94 2.65 -3.11
CA CYS A 97 12.71 2.92 -1.88
C CYS A 97 13.70 1.81 -1.52
N SER A 98 13.82 0.77 -2.35
CA SER A 98 14.67 -0.40 -2.15
C SER A 98 16.13 -0.01 -1.95
N LEU A 99 16.72 -0.55 -0.88
CA LEU A 99 18.13 -0.33 -0.53
C LEU A 99 19.07 -1.32 -1.20
N ASP A 100 18.58 -2.51 -1.58
CA ASP A 100 19.37 -3.62 -2.13
C ASP A 100 18.86 -4.10 -3.50
N HIS A 101 17.94 -3.33 -4.10
CA HIS A 101 17.25 -3.62 -5.37
C HIS A 101 16.40 -4.90 -5.34
N ARG A 102 16.00 -5.38 -4.14
CA ARG A 102 14.99 -6.43 -3.96
C ARG A 102 13.73 -5.80 -3.38
N GLY A 103 12.57 -6.24 -3.89
CA GLY A 103 11.27 -5.69 -3.47
C GLY A 103 11.08 -4.23 -3.88
N CYS A 104 10.13 -3.56 -3.23
CA CYS A 104 10.01 -2.10 -3.31
C CYS A 104 11.11 -1.39 -2.52
#